data_AF-A0A0J8RSQ1-F1
#
_entry.id   AF-A0A0J8RSQ1-F1
#
_cell.length_a   1.000
_cell.length_b   1.000
_cell.length_c   1.000
_cell.angle_alpha   90.00
_cell.angle_beta   90.00
_cell.angle_gamma   90.00
#
_symmetry.space_group_name_H-M   'P 1'
#
loop_
_entity.id
_entity.type
_entity.pdbx_description
1 polymer ?
#
loop_
_entity_poly.entity_id
_entity_poly.type
_entity_poly.pdbx_seq_one_letter_code
_entity_poly.pdbx_strand_id
1 'polypeptide(L)'
;MCSQPGLTPGQVAFFRDNGYLVIPNYLSQDTLSNLLSTTTDLLDSFSLSSHPLTRFTTGDDETDTNNAKHELEGEAGDDYVPVDEDFEMLDIPAGSLVLIHGNALHKSEKNTSEKSRFAYTFHVIEGDEGWNYDDRNWLQPPEDGKGFTRLFAGKG
;
A
#
# COMPACT_ATOMS: atom_id res chain seq x y z
N MET A 1 12.73 7.48 -28.66
CA MET A 1 11.45 8.11 -28.25
C MET A 1 11.72 8.88 -26.97
N CYS A 2 11.52 10.19 -26.95
CA CYS A 2 11.84 11.04 -25.82
C CYS A 2 10.92 10.73 -24.63
N SER A 3 11.48 10.16 -23.57
CA SER A 3 10.86 10.00 -22.27
C SER A 3 10.61 11.40 -21.67
N GLN A 4 9.36 11.82 -21.57
CA GLN A 4 9.01 12.96 -20.73
C GLN A 4 9.22 12.57 -19.26
N PRO A 5 9.89 13.40 -18.45
CA PRO A 5 10.01 13.14 -17.02
C PRO A 5 8.66 13.39 -16.34
N GLY A 6 8.06 12.33 -15.80
CA GLY A 6 6.85 12.42 -14.96
C GLY A 6 5.58 11.85 -15.59
N LEU A 7 4.47 12.01 -14.87
CA LEU A 7 3.14 11.56 -15.31
C LEU A 7 2.62 12.43 -16.45
N THR A 8 1.90 11.82 -17.40
CA THR A 8 1.19 12.56 -18.43
C THR A 8 0.04 13.39 -17.84
N PRO A 9 -0.39 14.48 -18.49
CA PRO A 9 -1.53 15.27 -18.02
C PRO A 9 -2.80 14.43 -17.80
N GLY A 10 -3.03 13.43 -18.65
CA GLY A 10 -4.17 12.50 -18.50
C GLY A 10 -4.07 11.61 -17.27
N GLN A 11 -2.86 11.11 -16.96
CA GLN A 11 -2.62 10.34 -15.74
C GLN A 11 -2.77 11.19 -14.47
N VAL A 12 -2.34 12.45 -14.51
CA VAL A 12 -2.53 13.38 -13.39
C VAL A 12 -4.02 13.68 -13.17
N ALA A 13 -4.76 13.94 -14.24
CA ALA A 13 -6.21 14.15 -14.15
C ALA A 13 -6.90 12.90 -13.57
N PHE A 14 -6.61 11.71 -14.12
CA PHE A 14 -7.16 10.45 -13.63
C PHE A 14 -6.88 10.24 -12.13
N PHE A 15 -5.63 10.45 -11.69
CA PHE A 15 -5.25 10.31 -10.29
C PHE A 15 -6.02 11.25 -9.37
N ARG A 16 -6.22 12.51 -9.80
CA ARG A 16 -6.97 13.51 -9.03
C ARG A 16 -8.45 13.18 -8.94
N ASP A 17 -9.03 12.67 -10.02
CA ASP A 17 -10.47 12.39 -10.11
C ASP A 17 -10.83 11.08 -9.40
N ASN A 18 -9.94 10.07 -9.43
CA ASN A 18 -10.24 8.72 -8.95
C ASN A 18 -9.49 8.35 -7.65
N GLY A 19 -8.50 9.15 -7.24
CA GLY A 19 -7.72 8.88 -6.03
C GLY A 19 -6.69 7.75 -6.15
N TYR A 20 -6.54 7.13 -7.33
CA TYR A 20 -5.51 6.14 -7.61
C TYR A 20 -5.02 6.23 -9.06
N LEU A 21 -3.88 5.62 -9.34
CA LEU A 21 -3.36 5.46 -10.70
C LEU A 21 -2.56 4.17 -10.83
N VAL A 22 -2.86 3.38 -11.86
CA VAL A 22 -2.08 2.19 -12.22
C VAL A 22 -1.14 2.52 -13.37
N ILE A 23 0.15 2.22 -13.19
CA ILE A 23 1.19 2.33 -14.22
C ILE A 23 1.68 0.90 -14.52
N PRO A 24 1.17 0.27 -15.59
CA PRO A 24 1.53 -1.11 -15.91
C PRO A 24 2.98 -1.21 -16.37
N ASN A 25 3.62 -2.33 -16.10
CA ASN A 25 5.00 -2.62 -16.52
C ASN A 25 6.01 -1.53 -16.09
N TYR A 26 5.83 -0.96 -14.90
CA TYR A 26 6.72 0.06 -14.37
C TYR A 26 8.12 -0.50 -14.09
N LEU A 27 8.16 -1.72 -13.52
CA LEU A 27 9.40 -2.49 -13.41
C LEU A 27 9.68 -3.20 -14.72
N SER A 28 10.95 -3.21 -15.13
CA SER A 28 11.39 -4.04 -16.25
C SER A 28 11.22 -5.53 -15.91
N GLN A 29 11.09 -6.36 -16.93
CA GLN A 29 10.97 -7.81 -16.75
C GLN A 29 12.18 -8.39 -16.00
N ASP A 30 13.40 -7.92 -16.29
CA ASP A 30 14.61 -8.38 -15.60
C ASP A 30 14.61 -8.00 -14.11
N THR A 31 14.22 -6.77 -13.78
CA THR A 31 14.09 -6.34 -12.37
C THR A 31 13.01 -7.15 -11.65
N LEU A 32 11.86 -7.36 -12.30
CA LEU A 32 10.77 -8.16 -11.75
C LEU A 32 11.21 -9.60 -11.48
N SER A 33 11.87 -10.26 -12.44
CA SER A 33 12.38 -11.62 -12.29
C SER A 33 13.39 -11.72 -11.15
N ASN A 34 14.30 -10.75 -11.03
CA ASN A 34 15.28 -10.73 -9.94
C ASN A 34 14.64 -10.53 -8.56
N LEU A 35 13.64 -9.65 -8.46
CA LEU A 35 12.88 -9.43 -7.21
C LEU A 35 12.11 -10.68 -6.80
N LEU A 36 11.43 -11.33 -7.75
CA LEU A 36 10.68 -12.55 -7.49
C LEU A 36 11.62 -13.69 -7.08
N SER A 37 12.74 -13.89 -7.80
CA SER A 37 13.74 -14.91 -7.45
C SER A 37 14.27 -14.69 -6.04
N THR A 38 14.70 -13.46 -5.73
CA THR A 38 15.24 -13.13 -4.39
C THR A 38 14.20 -13.38 -3.30
N THR A 39 12.92 -13.07 -3.56
CA THR A 39 11.84 -13.29 -2.60
C THR A 39 11.59 -14.78 -2.38
N THR A 40 11.54 -15.58 -3.44
CA THR A 40 11.40 -17.04 -3.35
C THR A 40 12.59 -17.65 -2.62
N ASP A 41 13.81 -17.25 -2.95
CA ASP A 41 15.02 -17.71 -2.28
C ASP A 41 15.00 -17.36 -0.79
N LEU A 42 14.58 -16.16 -0.41
CA LEU A 42 14.45 -15.75 0.99
C LEU A 42 13.41 -16.58 1.74
N LEU A 43 12.28 -16.91 1.12
CA LEU A 43 11.24 -17.75 1.75
C LEU A 43 11.68 -19.21 1.89
N ASP A 44 12.35 -19.76 0.88
CA ASP A 44 12.78 -21.17 0.86
C ASP A 44 14.03 -21.41 1.73
N SER A 45 14.94 -20.43 1.79
CA SER A 45 16.15 -20.51 2.63
C SER A 45 15.89 -20.12 4.08
N PHE A 46 14.67 -19.68 4.42
CA PHE A 46 14.31 -19.27 5.77
C PHE A 46 14.20 -20.47 6.72
N SER A 47 15.12 -20.55 7.68
CA SER A 47 15.09 -21.59 8.71
C SER A 47 14.08 -21.25 9.80
N LEU A 48 12.88 -21.85 9.72
CA LEU A 48 11.83 -21.74 10.75
C LEU A 48 12.27 -22.23 12.14
N SER A 49 13.33 -23.03 12.23
CA SER A 49 13.81 -23.61 13.50
C SER A 49 14.53 -22.63 14.42
N SER A 50 15.01 -21.50 13.89
CA SER A 50 15.76 -20.47 14.64
C SER A 50 15.05 -19.12 14.72
N HIS A 51 13.85 -19.01 14.15
CA HIS A 51 13.12 -17.74 14.09
C HIS A 51 12.12 -17.57 15.26
N PRO A 52 12.03 -16.37 15.87
CA PRO A 52 11.01 -16.09 16.86
C PRO A 52 9.62 -16.20 16.22
N LEU A 53 8.82 -17.16 16.71
CA LEU A 53 7.45 -17.38 16.25
C LEU A 53 6.53 -16.41 16.99
N THR A 54 6.07 -15.37 16.30
CA THR A 54 5.09 -14.42 16.83
C THR A 54 3.74 -14.67 16.18
N ARG A 55 2.71 -14.96 16.99
CA ARG A 55 1.32 -15.05 16.56
C ARG A 55 0.63 -13.74 16.95
N PHE A 56 0.06 -13.05 15.96
CA PHE A 56 -0.85 -11.94 16.19
C PHE A 56 -2.27 -12.46 15.98
N THR A 57 -3.09 -12.36 17.02
CA THR A 57 -4.54 -12.63 16.97
C THR A 57 -5.26 -11.31 16.96
N THR A 58 -6.07 -11.05 15.91
CA THR A 58 -7.21 -10.14 16.05
C THR A 58 -8.20 -10.80 17.00
N GLY A 59 -8.81 -10.04 17.92
CA GLY A 59 -9.57 -10.55 19.07
C GLY A 59 -10.91 -11.20 18.74
N ASP A 60 -10.99 -12.00 17.66
CA ASP A 60 -12.23 -12.49 17.06
C ASP A 60 -12.32 -14.02 17.05
N ASP A 61 -11.75 -14.69 18.06
CA ASP A 61 -12.03 -16.11 18.28
C ASP A 61 -13.06 -16.24 19.40
N GLU A 62 -14.36 -16.30 19.05
CA GLU A 62 -15.30 -17.35 19.49
C GLU A 62 -16.52 -17.45 18.54
N THR A 63 -16.51 -18.53 17.73
CA THR A 63 -17.67 -19.29 17.20
C THR A 63 -18.71 -18.60 16.29
N ASP A 64 -18.61 -18.93 15.01
CA ASP A 64 -19.67 -19.30 14.06
C ASP A 64 -20.95 -18.43 13.88
N THR A 65 -21.15 -18.13 12.60
CA THR A 65 -22.40 -17.70 11.94
C THR A 65 -22.89 -16.31 12.32
N ASN A 66 -22.44 -15.31 11.57
CA ASN A 66 -23.27 -14.45 10.72
C ASN A 66 -22.37 -13.36 10.11
N ASN A 67 -22.60 -13.04 8.83
CA ASN A 67 -21.93 -12.01 8.04
C ASN A 67 -21.37 -10.85 8.88
N ALA A 68 -20.06 -10.81 9.08
CA ALA A 68 -19.39 -9.70 9.72
C ALA A 68 -19.29 -8.54 8.73
N LYS A 69 -20.32 -7.69 8.72
CA LYS A 69 -20.17 -6.28 8.30
C LYS A 69 -19.13 -5.67 9.23
N HIS A 70 -17.97 -5.33 8.69
CA HIS A 70 -17.01 -4.48 9.37
C HIS A 70 -17.56 -3.06 9.29
N GLU A 71 -18.33 -2.64 10.29
CA GLU A 71 -18.84 -1.28 10.42
C GLU A 71 -17.67 -0.36 10.77
N LEU A 72 -17.21 0.42 9.78
CA LEU A 72 -16.30 1.53 10.00
C LEU A 72 -17.09 2.63 10.70
N GLU A 73 -17.05 2.66 12.03
CA GLU A 73 -17.70 3.72 12.81
C GLU A 73 -16.94 5.05 12.62
N GLY A 74 -17.55 5.96 11.85
CA GLY A 74 -17.16 7.35 11.76
C GLY A 74 -18.39 8.23 12.00
N GLU A 75 -18.46 8.89 13.15
CA GLU A 75 -19.50 9.89 13.40
C GLU A 75 -19.22 11.16 12.60
N ALA A 76 -20.03 11.44 11.57
CA ALA A 76 -20.64 12.75 11.30
C ALA A 76 -21.32 12.81 9.92
N GLY A 77 -22.66 12.72 9.89
CA GLY A 77 -23.52 13.30 8.86
C GLY A 77 -23.57 12.55 7.53
N ASP A 78 -24.72 11.90 7.27
CA ASP A 78 -24.95 10.94 6.18
C ASP A 78 -23.95 9.77 6.22
N ASP A 79 -24.27 8.78 7.06
CA ASP A 79 -23.49 7.56 7.32
C ASP A 79 -23.41 6.66 6.08
N TYR A 80 -22.65 7.09 5.08
CA TYR A 80 -22.29 6.24 3.96
C TYR A 80 -21.26 5.20 4.43
N VAL A 81 -21.73 3.97 4.65
CA VAL A 81 -20.88 2.80 4.87
C VAL A 81 -20.64 2.15 3.51
N PRO A 82 -19.41 2.14 2.99
CA PRO A 82 -19.10 1.51 1.71
C PRO A 82 -19.45 0.01 1.74
N VAL A 83 -20.16 -0.47 0.73
CA VAL A 83 -20.41 -1.89 0.49
C VAL A 83 -19.47 -2.41 -0.60
N ASP A 84 -19.37 -3.73 -0.72
CA ASP A 84 -18.46 -4.37 -1.67
C ASP A 84 -18.69 -3.92 -3.12
N GLU A 85 -19.94 -3.63 -3.48
CA GLU A 85 -20.33 -3.12 -4.80
C GLU A 85 -19.81 -1.72 -5.11
N ASP A 86 -19.42 -0.95 -4.09
CA ASP A 86 -18.85 0.40 -4.25
C ASP A 86 -17.37 0.35 -4.63
N PHE A 87 -16.72 -0.82 -4.53
CA PHE A 87 -15.31 -0.99 -4.85
C PHE A 87 -15.11 -1.51 -6.27
N GLU A 88 -14.21 -0.84 -7.01
CA GLU A 88 -13.75 -1.32 -8.31
C GLU A 88 -12.66 -2.39 -8.14
N MET A 89 -12.87 -3.57 -8.74
CA MET A 89 -11.85 -4.61 -8.80
C MET A 89 -10.84 -4.31 -9.90
N LEU A 90 -9.59 -4.05 -9.51
CA LEU A 90 -8.50 -3.77 -10.43
C LEU A 90 -7.64 -5.04 -10.65
N ASP A 91 -7.56 -5.49 -11.90
CA ASP A 91 -6.57 -6.49 -12.31
C ASP A 91 -5.23 -5.79 -12.59
N ILE A 92 -4.20 -6.14 -11.82
CA ILE A 92 -2.91 -5.45 -11.80
C ILE A 92 -1.80 -6.47 -12.12
N PRO A 93 -1.20 -6.41 -13.32
CA PRO A 93 -0.09 -7.28 -13.66
C PRO A 93 1.12 -7.10 -12.74
N ALA A 94 1.87 -8.16 -12.49
CA ALA A 94 3.12 -8.10 -11.74
C ALA A 94 4.10 -7.09 -12.39
N GLY A 95 4.80 -6.32 -11.56
CA GLY A 95 5.69 -5.24 -12.01
C GLY A 95 5.01 -3.90 -12.29
N SER A 96 3.69 -3.80 -12.10
CA SER A 96 2.98 -2.51 -12.13
C SER A 96 3.29 -1.67 -10.89
N LEU A 97 3.27 -0.35 -11.05
CA LEU A 97 3.26 0.61 -9.94
C LEU A 97 1.84 1.12 -9.74
N VAL A 98 1.37 1.12 -8.50
CA VAL A 98 0.07 1.70 -8.13
C VAL A 98 0.33 2.90 -7.22
N LEU A 99 -0.20 4.06 -7.61
CA LEU A 99 -0.26 5.24 -6.75
C LEU A 99 -1.63 5.29 -6.09
N ILE A 100 -1.66 5.53 -4.79
CA ILE A 100 -2.88 5.63 -3.99
C ILE A 100 -2.84 6.95 -3.24
N HIS A 101 -3.88 7.76 -3.37
CA HIS A 101 -4.04 8.99 -2.60
C HIS A 101 -4.35 8.66 -1.14
N GLY A 102 -3.84 9.46 -0.18
CA GLY A 102 -3.96 9.16 1.25
C GLY A 102 -5.38 9.06 1.80
N ASN A 103 -6.36 9.65 1.10
CA ASN A 103 -7.78 9.60 1.46
C ASN A 103 -8.60 8.62 0.60
N ALA A 104 -7.98 7.90 -0.33
CA ALA A 104 -8.69 6.93 -1.15
C ALA A 104 -9.04 5.70 -0.31
N LEU A 105 -10.32 5.36 -0.22
CA LEU A 105 -10.77 4.10 0.38
C LEU A 105 -10.31 2.95 -0.52
N HIS A 106 -9.58 2.00 0.07
CA HIS A 106 -9.06 0.85 -0.64
C HIS A 106 -9.04 -0.37 0.28
N LYS A 107 -9.30 -1.54 -0.29
CA LYS A 107 -9.24 -2.82 0.40
C LYS A 107 -8.65 -3.89 -0.51
N SER A 108 -8.21 -5.00 0.08
CA SER A 108 -7.79 -6.16 -0.67
C SER A 108 -8.38 -7.42 -0.05
N GLU A 109 -9.01 -8.25 -0.89
CA GLU A 109 -9.59 -9.51 -0.44
C GLU A 109 -8.53 -10.53 -0.01
N LYS A 110 -8.97 -11.48 0.83
CA LYS A 110 -8.15 -12.64 1.23
C LYS A 110 -7.70 -13.39 -0.01
N ASN A 111 -6.41 -13.65 -0.11
CA ASN A 111 -5.87 -14.48 -1.18
C ASN A 111 -6.25 -15.95 -0.91
N THR A 112 -7.11 -16.52 -1.75
CA THR A 112 -7.55 -17.92 -1.70
C THR A 112 -6.82 -18.82 -2.69
N SER A 113 -5.87 -18.27 -3.45
CA SER A 113 -5.08 -19.03 -4.42
C SER A 113 -3.83 -19.64 -3.77
N GLU A 114 -3.24 -20.61 -4.45
CA GLU A 114 -1.95 -21.21 -4.06
C GLU A 114 -0.73 -20.32 -4.39
N LYS A 115 -0.95 -19.16 -5.00
CA LYS A 115 0.11 -18.23 -5.41
C LYS A 115 0.17 -17.04 -4.47
N SER A 116 1.34 -16.73 -3.93
CA SER A 116 1.55 -15.52 -3.13
C SER A 116 1.35 -14.26 -3.97
N ARG A 117 0.69 -13.24 -3.38
CA ARG A 117 0.54 -11.90 -3.96
C ARG A 117 1.53 -10.94 -3.31
N PHE A 118 2.75 -10.90 -3.82
CA PHE A 118 3.78 -10.00 -3.30
C PHE A 118 3.49 -8.55 -3.69
N ALA A 119 3.57 -7.64 -2.72
CA ALA A 119 3.49 -6.21 -2.93
C ALA A 119 4.55 -5.52 -2.05
N TYR A 120 5.28 -4.57 -2.63
CA TYR A 120 6.15 -3.67 -1.88
C TYR A 120 5.51 -2.29 -1.84
N THR A 121 5.31 -1.76 -0.64
CA THR A 121 4.62 -0.50 -0.41
C THR A 121 5.47 0.43 0.43
N PHE A 122 5.46 1.71 0.10
CA PHE A 122 5.98 2.78 0.92
C PHE A 122 5.04 3.97 0.81
N HIS A 123 4.93 4.74 1.88
CA HIS A 123 4.09 5.92 1.92
C HIS A 123 4.99 7.16 1.82
N VAL A 124 4.54 8.13 1.02
CA VAL A 124 5.21 9.42 0.89
C VAL A 124 4.25 10.47 1.42
N ILE A 125 4.76 11.32 2.30
CA ILE A 125 4.05 12.47 2.84
C ILE A 125 4.76 13.75 2.38
N GLU A 126 4.00 14.84 2.30
CA GLU A 126 4.59 16.15 2.06
C GLU A 126 5.47 16.53 3.25
N GLY A 127 6.66 17.05 2.95
CA GLY A 127 7.69 17.35 3.94
C GLY A 127 8.30 18.74 3.76
N ASP A 128 7.66 19.59 2.95
CA ASP A 128 8.08 20.97 2.72
C ASP A 128 7.79 21.89 3.93
N GLU A 129 8.42 23.06 3.95
CA GLU A 129 8.25 24.04 5.04
C GLU A 129 6.77 24.39 5.28
N GLY A 130 6.35 24.35 6.54
CA GLY A 130 4.98 24.67 6.96
C GLY A 130 4.05 23.47 7.11
N TRP A 131 4.48 22.25 6.77
CA TRP A 131 3.74 21.03 7.09
C TRP A 131 4.13 20.50 8.47
N ASN A 132 3.14 20.32 9.34
CA ASN A 132 3.31 19.72 10.67
C ASN A 132 2.76 18.30 10.64
N TYR A 133 3.63 17.32 10.89
CA TYR A 133 3.20 15.93 11.05
C TYR A 133 2.47 15.77 12.39
N ASP A 134 1.31 15.11 12.38
CA ASP A 134 0.43 15.05 13.56
C ASP A 134 1.02 14.14 14.65
N ASP A 135 1.14 14.67 15.87
CA ASP A 135 1.63 13.95 17.06
C ASP A 135 0.70 12.79 17.46
N ARG A 136 -0.53 12.75 16.94
CA ARG A 136 -1.49 11.66 17.17
C ARG A 136 -1.31 10.49 16.21
N ASN A 137 -0.48 10.61 15.18
CA ASN A 137 -0.17 9.49 14.29
C ASN A 137 0.52 8.36 15.08
N TRP A 138 0.12 7.12 14.81
CA TRP A 138 0.68 5.95 15.49
C TRP A 138 2.19 5.76 15.22
N LEU A 139 2.65 6.18 14.04
CA LEU A 139 4.04 6.17 13.64
C LEU A 139 4.61 7.57 13.82
N GLN A 140 5.62 7.71 14.66
CA GLN A 140 6.36 8.96 14.83
C GLN A 140 7.72 8.88 14.15
N PRO A 141 8.29 10.01 13.68
CA PRO A 141 9.64 10.03 13.13
C PRO A 141 10.68 9.61 14.19
N PRO A 142 11.87 9.13 13.77
CA PRO A 142 12.94 8.77 14.69
C PRO A 142 13.32 9.93 15.63
N GLU A 143 13.60 9.62 16.89
CA GLU A 143 13.99 10.59 17.92
C GLU A 143 15.37 11.26 17.67
N ASP A 144 16.11 10.82 16.66
CA ASP A 144 17.41 11.37 16.29
C ASP A 144 17.34 12.77 15.65
N GLY A 145 16.13 13.32 15.51
CA GLY A 145 15.86 14.66 15.00
C GLY A 145 16.00 14.80 13.49
N LYS A 146 16.27 13.70 12.75
CA LYS A 146 16.42 13.76 11.28
C LYS A 146 15.10 13.66 10.53
N GLY A 147 14.02 13.28 11.21
CA GLY A 147 12.71 13.05 10.58
C GLY A 147 12.68 11.81 9.69
N PHE A 148 11.64 11.70 8.85
CA PHE A 148 11.55 10.64 7.84
C PHE A 148 12.57 10.83 6.71
N THR A 149 12.96 9.73 6.06
CA THR A 149 13.88 9.77 4.91
C THR A 149 13.27 10.55 3.75
N ARG A 150 14.01 11.52 3.20
CA ARG A 150 13.58 12.28 2.03
C ARG A 150 13.68 11.44 0.75
N LEU A 151 12.62 11.47 -0.06
CA LEU A 151 12.57 10.72 -1.33
C LEU A 151 13.56 11.26 -2.38
N PHE A 152 13.77 12.57 -2.39
CA PHE A 152 14.75 13.23 -3.25
C PHE A 152 15.86 13.81 -2.39
N ALA A 153 17.13 13.58 -2.79
CA ALA A 153 18.24 14.38 -2.29
C ALA A 153 17.98 15.82 -2.74
N GLY A 154 17.91 16.77 -1.81
CA GLY A 154 17.61 18.17 -2.12
C GLY A 154 18.51 18.68 -3.24
N LYS A 155 17.93 19.36 -4.23
CA LYS A 155 18.73 20.23 -5.10
C LYS A 155 19.26 21.35 -4.22
N GLY A 156 20.58 21.36 -4.01
CA GLY A 156 21.27 22.50 -3.41
C GLY A 156 21.20 23.73 -4.30
#